data_AF-B7P385-F1
#
_entry.id   AF-B7P385-F1
#
_cell.length_a   1.000
_cell.length_b   1.000
_cell.length_c   1.000
_cell.angle_alpha   90.00
_cell.angle_beta   90.00
_cell.angle_gamma   90.00
#
_symmetry.space_group_name_H-M   'P 1'
#
loop_
_entity.id
_entity.type
_entity.pdbx_description
1 polymer ?
#
loop_
_entity_poly.entity_id
_entity_poly.type
_entity_poly.pdbx_seq_one_letter_code
_entity_poly.pdbx_strand_id
1 'polypeptide(L)'
;MSQFWVLLALASLVAIVGAQEILCPQHRHLNGEINKCKAQLPDLSGKKDKVAALSLRYGLICAREVDPDIAIPDIKERRCRNDDPQDFPRKFYACWNKLLETDELLTKVGFSGEDLEKFKGAIKCANGVLQKTLEPSE
;
A
#
# COMPACT_ATOMS: atom_id res chain seq x y z
N MET A 1 28.86 -4.95 -17.24
CA MET A 1 27.97 -5.68 -16.30
C MET A 1 26.54 -5.44 -16.76
N SER A 2 25.88 -6.54 -17.11
CA SER A 2 24.79 -6.58 -18.10
C SER A 2 23.51 -5.92 -17.62
N GLN A 3 22.90 -5.12 -18.49
CA GLN A 3 21.55 -4.53 -18.42
C GLN A 3 20.47 -5.56 -18.00
N PHE A 4 20.75 -6.85 -18.22
CA PHE A 4 19.98 -8.00 -17.77
C PHE A 4 19.85 -8.12 -16.24
N TRP A 5 20.89 -7.76 -15.47
CA TRP A 5 20.85 -7.80 -14.00
C TRP A 5 20.01 -6.66 -13.41
N VAL A 6 20.02 -5.49 -14.07
CA VAL A 6 19.18 -4.35 -13.69
C VAL A 6 17.72 -4.67 -13.95
N LEU A 7 17.41 -5.31 -15.09
CA LEU A 7 16.06 -5.76 -15.41
C LEU A 7 15.58 -6.88 -14.51
N LEU A 8 16.44 -7.82 -14.11
CA LEU A 8 16.10 -8.84 -13.11
C LEU A 8 15.87 -8.24 -11.72
N ALA A 9 16.69 -7.28 -11.29
CA ALA A 9 16.51 -6.59 -10.01
C ALA A 9 15.22 -5.75 -9.98
N LEU A 10 14.90 -5.06 -11.08
CA LEU A 10 13.61 -4.36 -11.25
C LEU A 10 12.43 -5.33 -11.33
N ALA A 11 12.54 -6.45 -12.05
CA ALA A 11 11.49 -7.46 -12.11
C ALA A 11 11.28 -8.17 -10.76
N SER A 12 12.35 -8.36 -9.98
CA SER A 12 12.29 -8.85 -8.60
C SER A 12 11.60 -7.85 -7.70
N LEU A 13 11.95 -6.57 -7.80
CA LEU A 13 11.26 -5.51 -7.09
C LEU A 13 9.77 -5.48 -7.47
N VAL A 14 9.45 -5.49 -8.78
CA VAL A 14 8.07 -5.47 -9.30
C VAL A 14 7.29 -6.73 -8.90
N ALA A 15 7.92 -7.91 -8.79
CA ALA A 15 7.30 -9.12 -8.25
C ALA A 15 7.06 -9.05 -6.73
N ILE A 16 7.95 -8.37 -5.99
CA ILE A 16 7.76 -8.05 -4.56
C ILE A 16 6.69 -6.95 -4.39
N VAL A 17 6.57 -6.02 -5.34
CA VAL A 17 5.61 -4.89 -5.34
C VAL A 17 4.21 -5.32 -5.80
N GLY A 18 4.11 -6.23 -6.77
CA GLY A 18 2.83 -6.80 -7.23
C GLY A 18 2.06 -7.54 -6.15
N ALA A 19 2.72 -7.84 -5.02
CA ALA A 19 2.15 -8.42 -3.82
C ALA A 19 1.67 -7.40 -2.78
N GLN A 20 1.69 -6.09 -3.05
CA GLN A 20 1.21 -5.08 -2.08
C GLN A 20 -0.31 -5.10 -1.84
N GLU A 21 -1.08 -5.83 -2.66
CA GLU A 21 -2.51 -6.13 -2.42
C GLU A 21 -2.82 -7.62 -2.23
N ILE A 22 -1.86 -8.42 -1.77
CA ILE A 22 -2.25 -9.71 -1.18
C ILE A 22 -2.78 -9.37 0.22
N LEU A 23 -4.12 -9.30 0.33
CA LEU A 23 -4.80 -9.34 1.61
C LEU A 23 -4.15 -10.43 2.46
N CYS A 24 -3.73 -10.07 3.67
CA CYS A 24 -3.13 -11.03 4.57
C CYS A 24 -4.06 -12.24 4.70
N PRO A 25 -3.54 -13.49 4.76
CA PRO A 25 -4.39 -14.69 4.74
C PRO A 25 -5.56 -14.64 5.72
N GLN A 26 -5.35 -14.07 6.92
CA GLN A 26 -6.37 -13.90 7.95
C GLN A 26 -7.49 -12.91 7.58
N HIS A 27 -7.24 -11.97 6.65
CA HIS A 27 -8.18 -10.94 6.21
C HIS A 27 -8.94 -11.33 4.93
N ARG A 28 -8.83 -12.57 4.45
CA ARG A 28 -9.54 -13.03 3.24
C ARG A 28 -11.05 -12.78 3.27
N HIS A 29 -11.67 -12.83 4.44
CA HIS A 29 -13.10 -12.55 4.63
C HIS A 29 -13.48 -11.11 4.24
N LEU A 30 -12.52 -10.17 4.24
CA LEU A 30 -12.72 -8.76 3.86
C LEU A 30 -12.69 -8.51 2.36
N ASN A 31 -12.42 -9.54 1.53
CA ASN A 31 -12.34 -9.40 0.07
C ASN A 31 -13.55 -8.64 -0.52
N GLY A 32 -14.76 -8.89 -0.01
CA GLY A 32 -15.97 -8.20 -0.47
C GLY A 32 -15.94 -6.69 -0.21
N GLU A 33 -15.54 -6.26 1.00
CA GLU A 33 -15.44 -4.84 1.36
C GLU A 33 -14.30 -4.14 0.63
N ILE A 34 -13.15 -4.81 0.54
CA ILE A 34 -11.99 -4.31 -0.19
C ILE A 34 -12.32 -4.12 -1.67
N ASN A 35 -13.07 -5.05 -2.28
CA ASN A 35 -13.52 -4.89 -3.67
C ASN A 35 -14.48 -3.71 -3.84
N LYS A 36 -15.33 -3.40 -2.85
CA LYS A 36 -16.18 -2.19 -2.88
C LYS A 36 -15.36 -0.90 -2.82
N CYS A 37 -14.25 -0.89 -2.08
CA CYS A 37 -13.31 0.24 -2.10
C CYS A 37 -12.61 0.36 -3.46
N LYS A 38 -12.12 -0.75 -4.01
CA LYS A 38 -11.45 -0.77 -5.33
C LYS A 38 -12.35 -0.34 -6.48
N ALA A 39 -13.65 -0.63 -6.41
CA ALA A 39 -14.63 -0.20 -7.42
C ALA A 39 -14.77 1.32 -7.53
N GLN A 40 -14.26 2.08 -6.56
CA GLN A 40 -14.23 3.55 -6.59
C GLN A 40 -13.00 4.11 -7.31
N LEU A 41 -11.99 3.28 -7.60
CA LEU A 41 -10.77 3.73 -8.27
C LEU A 41 -11.11 4.33 -9.65
N PRO A 42 -10.46 5.43 -10.04
CA PRO A 42 -10.57 5.95 -11.39
C PRO A 42 -9.89 4.99 -12.38
N ASP A 43 -10.06 5.24 -13.68
CA ASP A 43 -9.32 4.49 -14.69
C ASP A 43 -7.80 4.71 -14.52
N LEU A 44 -7.09 3.64 -14.20
CA LEU A 44 -5.64 3.63 -14.02
C LEU A 44 -4.89 3.35 -15.32
N SER A 45 -5.59 3.20 -16.45
CA SER A 45 -4.97 2.97 -17.75
C SER A 45 -3.93 4.07 -18.06
N GLY A 46 -2.72 3.65 -18.44
CA GLY A 46 -1.58 4.54 -18.65
C GLY A 46 -0.88 5.06 -17.39
N LYS A 47 -1.38 4.73 -16.18
CA LYS A 47 -0.77 5.14 -14.89
C LYS A 47 -0.34 3.98 -13.99
N LYS A 48 -0.65 2.72 -14.35
CA LYS A 48 -0.40 1.51 -13.54
C LYS A 48 1.02 1.42 -12.97
N ASP A 49 2.05 1.60 -13.81
CA ASP A 49 3.44 1.50 -13.36
C ASP A 49 3.83 2.60 -12.38
N LYS A 50 3.32 3.82 -12.62
CA LYS A 50 3.56 4.97 -11.73
C LYS A 50 2.86 4.79 -10.39
N VAL A 51 1.62 4.27 -10.41
CA VAL A 51 0.86 3.93 -9.20
C VAL A 51 1.59 2.84 -8.40
N ALA A 52 2.08 1.79 -9.07
CA ALA A 52 2.84 0.72 -8.40
C ALA A 52 4.12 1.27 -7.76
N ALA A 53 4.87 2.12 -8.46
CA ALA A 53 6.07 2.76 -7.92
C ALA A 53 5.78 3.67 -6.73
N LEU A 54 4.66 4.40 -6.77
CA LEU A 54 4.23 5.30 -5.70
C LEU A 54 3.75 4.52 -4.47
N SER A 55 2.99 3.44 -4.65
CA SER A 55 2.58 2.53 -3.57
C SER A 55 3.79 1.88 -2.91
N LEU A 56 4.81 1.46 -3.70
CA LEU A 56 6.07 0.97 -3.14
C LEU A 56 6.74 2.03 -2.28
N ARG A 57 6.86 3.25 -2.80
CA ARG A 57 7.51 4.35 -2.09
C ARG A 57 6.81 4.67 -0.78
N TYR A 58 5.48 4.80 -0.80
CA TYR A 58 4.69 5.04 0.42
C TYR A 58 4.83 3.89 1.41
N GLY A 59 4.76 2.64 0.93
CA GLY A 59 4.98 1.46 1.77
C GLY A 59 6.36 1.47 2.44
N LEU A 60 7.42 1.82 1.71
CA LEU A 60 8.78 1.90 2.29
C LEU A 60 8.92 3.03 3.31
N ILE A 61 8.37 4.22 3.02
CA ILE A 61 8.40 5.36 3.95
C ILE A 61 7.66 4.97 5.23
N CYS A 62 6.44 4.45 5.12
CA CYS A 62 5.62 4.12 6.27
C CYS A 62 6.14 2.93 7.06
N ALA A 63 6.75 1.94 6.42
CA ALA A 63 7.41 0.85 7.12
C ALA A 63 8.55 1.38 8.00
N ARG A 64 9.39 2.26 7.43
CA ARG A 64 10.55 2.85 8.12
C ARG A 64 10.19 3.92 9.15
N GLU A 65 9.01 4.54 9.02
CA GLU A 65 8.47 5.42 10.06
C GLU A 65 8.12 4.64 11.34
N VAL A 66 7.73 3.36 11.20
CA VAL A 66 7.41 2.50 12.35
C VAL A 66 8.65 1.76 12.87
N ASP A 67 9.42 1.18 11.95
CA ASP A 67 10.65 0.43 12.23
C ASP A 67 11.76 0.87 11.26
N PRO A 68 12.65 1.79 11.67
CA PRO A 68 13.69 2.33 10.80
C PRO A 68 14.62 1.28 10.18
N ASP A 69 14.81 0.15 10.88
CA ASP A 69 15.75 -0.91 10.51
C ASP A 69 15.08 -2.08 9.78
N ILE A 70 13.76 -1.98 9.48
CA ILE A 70 13.01 -3.07 8.85
C ILE A 70 13.60 -3.45 7.49
N ALA A 71 13.83 -4.74 7.31
CA ALA A 71 14.22 -5.28 6.01
C ALA A 71 13.00 -5.30 5.07
N ILE A 72 13.22 -5.01 3.79
CA ILE A 72 12.16 -4.99 2.77
C ILE A 72 11.30 -6.28 2.75
N PRO A 73 11.89 -7.50 2.85
CA PRO A 73 11.10 -8.74 2.90
C PRO A 73 10.12 -8.80 4.08
N ASP A 74 10.51 -8.25 5.23
CA ASP A 74 9.78 -8.38 6.49
C ASP A 74 8.57 -7.45 6.57
N ILE A 75 8.54 -6.38 5.75
CA ILE A 75 7.43 -5.43 5.70
C ILE A 75 6.11 -6.15 5.47
N LYS A 76 6.07 -7.13 4.55
CA LYS A 76 4.84 -7.85 4.24
C LYS A 76 4.36 -8.70 5.41
N GLU A 77 5.28 -9.40 6.06
CA GLU A 77 4.96 -10.26 7.20
C GLU A 77 4.44 -9.41 8.37
N ARG A 78 5.16 -8.34 8.71
CA ARG A 78 4.80 -7.46 9.82
C ARG A 78 3.48 -6.72 9.59
N ARG A 79 3.15 -6.35 8.36
CA ARG A 79 1.81 -5.80 7.99
C ARG A 79 0.66 -6.76 8.29
N CYS A 80 0.94 -8.06 8.40
CA CYS A 80 -0.04 -9.10 8.63
C CYS A 80 -0.02 -9.64 10.07
N ARG A 81 0.72 -8.99 10.98
CA ARG A 81 0.87 -9.46 12.35
C ARG A 81 0.02 -8.61 13.30
N ASN A 82 -1.18 -9.07 13.62
CA ASN A 82 -2.12 -8.35 14.49
C ASN A 82 -1.58 -8.17 15.93
N ASP A 83 -0.69 -9.08 16.36
CA ASP A 83 0.00 -9.06 17.66
C ASP A 83 1.41 -8.44 17.58
N ASP A 84 1.69 -7.63 16.55
CA ASP A 84 2.99 -7.00 16.40
C ASP A 84 3.27 -6.04 17.58
N PRO A 85 4.40 -6.19 18.30
CA PRO A 85 4.66 -5.42 19.52
C PRO A 85 4.86 -3.93 19.27
N GLN A 86 5.19 -3.53 18.05
CA GLN A 86 5.29 -2.11 17.67
C GLN A 86 3.98 -1.60 17.07
N ASP A 87 2.95 -2.44 17.01
CA ASP A 87 1.67 -2.14 16.40
C ASP A 87 1.85 -1.73 14.91
N PHE A 88 2.69 -2.52 14.24
CA PHE A 88 3.17 -2.22 12.91
C PHE A 88 2.07 -2.04 11.87
N PRO A 89 1.09 -2.96 11.72
CA PRO A 89 0.04 -2.82 10.72
C PRO A 89 -0.75 -1.51 10.85
N ARG A 90 -1.17 -1.16 12.07
CA ARG A 90 -2.02 0.01 12.31
C ARG A 90 -1.29 1.31 12.00
N LYS A 91 -0.07 1.47 12.53
CA LYS A 91 0.77 2.65 12.28
C LYS A 91 1.16 2.77 10.80
N PHE A 92 1.44 1.64 10.15
CA PHE A 92 1.73 1.58 8.73
C PHE A 92 0.58 2.15 7.87
N TYR A 93 -0.65 1.66 8.06
CA TYR A 93 -1.81 2.16 7.31
C TYR A 93 -2.18 3.60 7.67
N ALA A 94 -1.94 4.01 8.92
CA ALA A 94 -2.15 5.40 9.35
C ALA A 94 -1.18 6.37 8.67
N CYS A 95 0.11 6.01 8.60
CA CYS A 95 1.10 6.76 7.83
C CYS A 95 0.71 6.84 6.35
N TRP A 96 0.28 5.72 5.76
CA TRP A 96 -0.08 5.70 4.34
C TRP A 96 -1.25 6.66 4.04
N ASN A 97 -2.28 6.65 4.90
CA ASN A 97 -3.39 7.61 4.81
C ASN A 97 -2.92 9.06 4.93
N LYS A 98 -1.96 9.34 5.83
CA LYS A 98 -1.36 10.68 5.95
C LYS A 98 -0.62 11.09 4.67
N LEU A 99 0.21 10.21 4.09
CA LEU A 99 0.92 10.50 2.85
C LEU A 99 -0.04 10.75 1.67
N LEU A 100 -1.17 10.05 1.59
CA LEU A 100 -2.18 10.31 0.55
C LEU A 100 -2.76 11.72 0.62
N GLU A 101 -2.84 12.30 1.82
CA GLU A 101 -3.36 13.66 2.01
C GLU A 101 -2.32 14.74 1.75
N THR A 102 -1.09 14.51 2.20
CA THR A 102 -0.07 15.55 2.27
C THR A 102 0.93 15.53 1.12
N ASP A 103 1.08 14.40 0.43
CA ASP A 103 2.10 14.24 -0.62
C ASP A 103 1.51 14.51 -2.02
N GLU A 104 2.16 15.41 -2.75
CA GLU A 104 1.80 15.83 -4.12
C GLU A 104 2.27 14.85 -5.20
N LEU A 105 2.91 13.73 -4.84
CA LEU A 105 3.42 12.74 -5.80
C LEU A 105 2.32 12.17 -6.71
N LEU A 106 1.09 12.01 -6.21
CA LEU A 106 -0.06 11.59 -7.03
C LEU A 106 -0.33 12.59 -8.16
N THR A 107 -0.23 13.89 -7.86
CA THR A 107 -0.36 14.95 -8.86
C THR A 107 0.78 14.91 -9.87
N LYS A 108 2.01 14.67 -9.41
CA LYS A 108 3.20 14.55 -10.29
C LYS A 108 3.14 13.36 -11.24
N VAL A 109 2.46 12.28 -10.86
CA VAL A 109 2.26 11.12 -11.75
C VAL A 109 1.05 11.27 -12.69
N GLY A 110 0.30 12.37 -12.56
CA GLY A 110 -0.77 12.77 -13.47
C GLY A 110 -2.19 12.56 -12.96
N PHE A 111 -2.41 12.42 -11.65
CA PHE A 111 -3.75 12.51 -11.06
C PHE A 111 -4.13 13.96 -10.80
N SER A 112 -5.38 14.32 -11.09
CA SER A 112 -5.91 15.66 -10.81
C SER A 112 -7.43 15.62 -10.71
N GLY A 113 -8.00 16.62 -10.04
CA GLY A 113 -9.45 16.77 -9.95
C GLY A 113 -10.15 15.53 -9.37
N GLU A 114 -11.26 15.13 -9.99
CA GLU A 114 -12.09 14.02 -9.52
C GLU A 114 -11.34 12.68 -9.45
N ASP A 115 -10.43 12.40 -10.38
CA ASP A 115 -9.64 11.16 -10.37
C ASP A 115 -8.72 11.08 -9.16
N LEU A 116 -8.13 12.21 -8.76
CA LEU A 116 -7.29 12.27 -7.56
C LEU A 116 -8.12 11.99 -6.31
N GLU A 117 -9.30 12.59 -6.20
CA GLU A 117 -10.20 12.40 -5.06
C GLU A 117 -10.73 10.97 -4.98
N LYS A 118 -11.12 10.38 -6.11
CA LYS A 118 -11.52 8.96 -6.20
C LYS A 118 -10.39 8.03 -5.79
N PHE A 119 -9.17 8.28 -6.26
CA PHE A 119 -8.01 7.49 -5.89
C PHE A 119 -7.75 7.55 -4.38
N LYS A 120 -7.67 8.75 -3.81
CA LYS A 120 -7.47 8.94 -2.35
C LYS A 120 -8.58 8.27 -1.55
N GLY A 121 -9.84 8.46 -1.96
CA GLY A 121 -11.01 7.85 -1.31
C GLY A 121 -10.97 6.33 -1.31
N ALA A 122 -10.66 5.71 -2.46
CA ALA A 122 -10.57 4.26 -2.59
C ALA A 122 -9.49 3.65 -1.68
N ILE A 123 -8.29 4.26 -1.64
CA ILE A 123 -7.20 3.75 -0.80
C ILE A 123 -7.49 3.98 0.68
N LYS A 124 -8.02 5.15 1.07
CA LYS A 124 -8.47 5.40 2.45
C LYS A 124 -9.53 4.40 2.90
N CYS A 125 -10.51 4.10 2.04
CA CYS A 125 -11.53 3.08 2.28
C CYS A 125 -10.90 1.73 2.57
N ALA A 126 -9.98 1.26 1.71
CA ALA A 126 -9.32 -0.03 1.88
C ALA A 126 -8.48 -0.08 3.17
N ASN A 127 -7.69 0.97 3.45
CA ASN A 127 -6.90 1.07 4.67
C ASN A 127 -7.79 1.09 5.92
N GLY A 128 -8.94 1.76 5.88
CA GLY A 128 -9.91 1.78 6.98
C GLY A 128 -10.54 0.42 7.27
N VAL A 129 -10.88 -0.35 6.24
CA VAL A 129 -11.36 -1.74 6.40
C VAL A 129 -10.31 -2.60 7.08
N LEU A 130 -9.04 -2.48 6.65
CA LEU A 130 -7.93 -3.23 7.25
C LEU A 130 -7.69 -2.83 8.71
N GLN A 131 -7.70 -1.51 9.00
CA GLN A 131 -7.49 -0.99 10.36
C GLN A 131 -8.54 -1.47 11.36
N LYS A 132 -9.82 -1.49 10.99
CA LYS A 132 -10.89 -1.98 11.87
C LYS A 132 -10.70 -3.43 12.29
N THR A 133 -10.07 -4.26 11.45
CA THR A 133 -9.80 -5.66 11.82
C THR A 133 -8.58 -5.86 12.71
N LEU A 134 -7.87 -4.77 13.02
CA LEU A 134 -6.74 -4.75 13.95
C LEU A 134 -7.15 -4.24 15.34
N GLU A 135 -8.37 -3.72 15.49
CA GLU A 135 -8.91 -3.34 16.78
C GLU A 135 -9.29 -4.62 17.56
N PRO A 136 -8.91 -4.74 18.85
CA PRO A 136 -9.40 -5.83 19.67
C PRO A 136 -10.94 -5.76 19.71
N SER A 137 -11.61 -6.88 19.47
CA SER A 137 -13.03 -7.00 19.75
C SER A 137 -13.26 -6.68 21.24
N GLU A 138 -14.07 -5.66 21.52
CA GLU A 138 -14.56 -5.37 22.88
C GLU A 138 -15.37 -6.55 23.46
#